data_AF-A0A969WLF3-F1
#
_entry.id   AF-A0A969WLF3-F1
#
_cell.length_a   1.000
_cell.length_b   1.000
_cell.length_c   1.000
_cell.angle_alpha   90.00
_cell.angle_beta   90.00
_cell.angle_gamma   90.00
#
_symmetry.space_group_name_H-M   'P 1'
#
loop_
_entity.id
_entity.type
_entity.pdbx_description
1 polymer ?
#
loop_
_entity_poly.entity_id
_entity_poly.type
_entity_poly.pdbx_seq_one_letter_code
_entity_poly.pdbx_strand_id
1 'polypeptide(L)'
;MLQREGKNIVKENRAISIIAFVLLALMLFVLLPKKQNISYDYKKGRPWLHADLIAPFDFSIIKTPDEIQKEKDSISENFAPYFILKKQVVQQVQAEAIENIDRIFKEKKEAGVFTAILPNLFL
;
A
#
# COMPACT_ATOMS: atom_id res chain seq x y z
N MET A 1 9.80 -12.00 86.07
CA MET A 1 10.46 -10.89 85.34
C MET A 1 10.92 -11.27 83.93
N LEU A 2 11.17 -12.54 83.61
CA LEU A 2 11.74 -12.97 82.32
C LEU A 2 10.76 -12.98 81.11
N GLN A 3 9.46 -12.78 81.32
CA GLN A 3 8.47 -12.79 80.22
C GLN A 3 8.41 -11.47 79.42
N ARG A 4 8.96 -10.35 79.95
CA ARG A 4 8.90 -9.04 79.28
C ARG A 4 9.97 -8.89 78.18
N GLU A 5 11.15 -9.47 78.38
CA GLU A 5 12.31 -9.37 77.48
C GLU A 5 12.00 -9.97 76.09
N GLY A 6 11.50 -11.21 76.02
CA GLY A 6 11.22 -11.88 74.74
C GLY A 6 10.12 -11.21 73.90
N LYS A 7 9.13 -10.58 74.55
CA LYS A 7 8.07 -9.84 73.85
C LYS A 7 8.61 -8.53 73.23
N ASN A 8 9.61 -7.91 73.86
CA ASN A 8 10.23 -6.69 73.36
C ASN A 8 11.11 -6.96 72.13
N ILE A 9 11.91 -8.04 72.14
CA ILE A 9 12.75 -8.44 71.00
C ILE A 9 11.90 -8.73 69.75
N VAL A 10 10.78 -9.46 69.91
CA VAL A 10 9.89 -9.77 68.78
C VAL A 10 9.15 -8.52 68.28
N LYS A 11 8.76 -7.61 69.19
CA LYS A 11 8.13 -6.33 68.83
C LYS A 11 9.10 -5.40 68.10
N GLU A 12 10.37 -5.38 68.51
CA GLU A 12 11.44 -4.61 67.89
C GLU A 12 11.75 -5.12 66.48
N ASN A 13 11.89 -6.44 66.31
CA ASN A 13 12.10 -7.04 64.98
C ASN A 13 10.91 -6.79 64.03
N ARG A 14 9.68 -6.88 64.55
CA ARG A 14 8.47 -6.52 63.78
C ARG A 14 8.46 -5.05 63.39
N ALA A 15 8.86 -4.15 64.29
CA ALA A 15 8.95 -2.73 63.99
C ALA A 15 9.99 -2.44 62.90
N ILE A 16 11.17 -3.09 62.96
CA ILE A 16 12.22 -2.96 61.94
C ILE A 16 11.73 -3.44 60.57
N SER A 17 11.05 -4.60 60.49
CA SER A 17 10.51 -5.10 59.23
C SER A 17 9.44 -4.17 58.63
N ILE A 18 8.58 -3.58 59.46
CA ILE A 18 7.56 -2.62 59.01
C ILE A 18 8.24 -1.35 58.49
N ILE A 19 9.24 -0.82 59.19
CA ILE A 19 10.00 0.36 58.77
C ILE A 19 10.71 0.10 57.43
N ALA A 20 11.38 -1.05 57.30
CA ALA A 20 12.06 -1.44 56.07
C ALA A 20 11.08 -1.57 54.88
N PHE A 21 9.89 -2.13 55.11
CA PHE A 21 8.85 -2.23 54.09
C PHE A 21 8.33 -0.85 53.65
N VAL A 22 8.08 0.06 54.59
CA VAL A 22 7.62 1.43 54.30
C VAL A 22 8.71 2.21 53.55
N LEU A 23 9.97 2.09 53.94
CA LEU A 23 11.10 2.71 53.26
C LEU A 23 11.26 2.20 51.83
N LEU A 24 11.13 0.89 51.62
CA LEU A 24 11.19 0.28 50.29
C LEU A 24 10.01 0.76 49.42
N ALA A 25 8.79 0.81 49.98
CA ALA A 25 7.62 1.29 49.25
C ALA A 25 7.77 2.77 48.85
N LEU A 26 8.30 3.61 49.73
CA LEU A 26 8.59 5.02 49.44
C LEU A 26 9.69 5.16 48.38
N MET A 27 10.76 4.36 48.47
CA MET A 27 11.82 4.33 47.47
C MET A 27 11.26 3.98 46.09
N LEU A 28 10.49 2.89 45.99
CA LEU A 28 9.87 2.47 44.74
C LEU A 28 8.93 3.55 44.20
N PHE A 29 8.13 4.18 45.06
CA PHE A 29 7.23 5.27 44.68
C PHE A 29 7.98 6.48 44.10
N VAL A 30 9.14 6.84 44.66
CA VAL A 30 9.97 7.94 44.15
C VAL A 30 10.68 7.57 42.84
N LEU A 31 11.04 6.30 42.67
CA LEU A 31 11.66 5.78 41.45
C LEU A 31 10.68 5.68 40.27
N LEU A 32 9.38 5.55 40.55
CA LEU A 32 8.38 5.55 39.49
C LEU A 32 8.39 6.90 38.77
N PRO A 33 8.69 6.94 37.45
CA PRO A 33 8.65 8.19 36.71
C PRO A 33 7.24 8.76 36.80
N LYS A 34 7.13 10.01 37.25
CA LYS A 34 5.85 10.74 37.25
C LYS A 34 5.33 10.69 35.82
N LYS A 35 4.17 10.03 35.66
CA LYS A 35 3.41 9.82 34.43
C LYS A 35 3.80 10.85 33.38
N GLN A 36 4.39 10.40 32.27
CA GLN A 36 4.66 11.28 31.13
C GLN A 36 3.35 11.96 30.76
N ASN A 37 3.31 13.29 30.86
CA ASN A 37 2.12 14.06 30.53
C ASN A 37 1.86 13.88 29.03
N ILE A 38 0.96 12.98 28.69
CA ILE A 38 0.42 12.92 27.34
C ILE A 38 -0.51 14.14 27.25
N SER A 39 0.03 15.29 26.85
CA SER A 39 -0.67 16.58 26.82
C SER A 39 -1.74 16.70 25.72
N TYR A 40 -2.42 15.60 25.38
CA TYR A 40 -3.51 15.59 24.43
C TYR A 40 -4.85 15.69 25.18
N ASP A 41 -5.36 16.92 25.31
CA ASP A 41 -6.70 17.19 25.85
C ASP A 41 -7.74 17.00 24.75
N TYR A 42 -8.18 15.75 24.54
CA TYR A 42 -9.23 15.44 23.59
C TYR A 42 -10.59 15.84 24.17
N LYS A 43 -11.27 16.80 23.52
CA LYS A 43 -12.64 17.20 23.84
C LYS A 43 -13.57 16.81 22.69
N LYS A 44 -14.51 15.90 22.97
CA LYS A 44 -15.53 15.45 22.01
C LYS A 44 -16.31 16.65 21.48
N GLY A 45 -16.45 16.75 20.15
CA GLY A 45 -17.18 17.83 19.48
C GLY A 45 -16.37 19.10 19.19
N ARG A 46 -15.07 19.12 19.50
CA ARG A 46 -14.14 20.18 19.04
C ARG A 46 -13.27 19.67 17.89
N PRO A 47 -12.78 20.56 17.01
CA PRO A 47 -11.79 20.20 16.00
C PRO A 47 -10.50 19.70 16.64
N TRP A 48 -9.75 18.87 15.91
CA TRP A 48 -8.43 18.38 16.32
C TRP A 48 -7.46 19.56 16.43
N LEU A 49 -6.89 19.78 17.62
CA LEU A 49 -6.00 20.93 17.91
C LEU A 49 -4.51 20.57 17.98
N HIS A 50 -4.18 19.29 17.82
CA HIS A 50 -2.81 18.80 17.94
C HIS A 50 -2.24 18.51 16.56
N ALA A 51 -0.94 18.22 16.50
CA ALA A 51 -0.32 17.77 15.25
C ALA A 51 -1.03 16.51 14.73
N ASP A 52 -1.10 16.37 13.42
CA ASP A 52 -1.66 15.18 12.79
C ASP A 52 -0.79 13.97 13.15
N LEU A 53 -1.43 12.93 13.69
CA LEU A 53 -0.75 11.66 13.94
C LEU A 53 -0.71 10.87 12.64
N ILE A 54 0.38 11.03 11.90
CA ILE A 54 0.69 10.20 10.74
C ILE A 54 1.48 8.98 11.22
N ALA A 55 1.12 7.79 10.73
CA ALA A 55 1.86 6.58 11.06
C ALA A 55 3.30 6.67 10.50
N PRO A 56 4.33 6.21 11.24
CA PRO A 56 5.72 6.25 10.77
C PRO A 56 6.02 5.19 9.69
N PHE A 57 5.00 4.49 9.20
CA PHE A 57 5.10 3.50 8.13
C PHE A 57 3.78 3.42 7.37
N ASP A 58 3.86 2.93 6.15
CA ASP A 58 2.72 2.64 5.31
C ASP A 58 2.17 1.24 5.63
N PHE A 59 0.85 1.13 5.78
CA PHE A 59 0.19 -0.16 5.87
C PHE A 59 -0.08 -0.68 4.46
N SER A 60 0.45 -1.87 4.15
CA SER A 60 0.08 -2.56 2.91
C SER A 60 -1.39 -2.97 2.98
N ILE A 61 -2.22 -2.41 2.10
CA ILE A 61 -3.59 -2.90 1.89
C ILE A 61 -3.49 -4.18 1.06
N ILE A 62 -3.49 -5.34 1.73
CA ILE A 62 -3.44 -6.64 1.06
C ILE A 62 -4.83 -6.93 0.50
N LYS A 63 -5.00 -6.69 -0.81
CA LYS A 63 -6.21 -7.07 -1.53
C LYS A 63 -6.26 -8.59 -1.74
N THR A 64 -7.47 -9.13 -1.76
CA THR A 64 -7.68 -10.54 -2.09
C THR A 64 -7.33 -10.82 -3.56
N PRO A 65 -6.97 -12.07 -3.93
CA PRO A 65 -6.72 -12.44 -5.32
C PRO A 65 -7.91 -12.13 -6.24
N ASP A 66 -9.14 -12.34 -5.74
CA ASP A 66 -10.38 -12.12 -6.49
C ASP A 66 -10.60 -10.63 -6.80
N GLU A 67 -10.34 -9.74 -5.83
CA GLU A 67 -10.41 -8.29 -6.05
C GLU A 67 -9.40 -7.82 -7.09
N ILE A 68 -8.17 -8.35 -7.03
CA ILE A 68 -7.13 -8.03 -8.00
C ILE A 68 -7.53 -8.49 -9.40
N GLN A 69 -8.12 -9.68 -9.53
CA GLN A 69 -8.58 -10.17 -10.82
C GLN A 69 -9.70 -9.31 -11.38
N LYS A 70 -10.69 -8.97 -10.55
CA LYS A 70 -11.79 -8.09 -10.95
C LYS A 70 -11.32 -6.71 -11.40
N GLU A 71 -10.33 -6.13 -10.70
CA GLU A 71 -9.72 -4.86 -11.09
C GLU A 71 -9.00 -4.96 -12.44
N LYS A 72 -8.24 -6.04 -12.68
CA LYS A 72 -7.58 -6.29 -13.97
C LYS A 72 -8.58 -6.42 -15.11
N ASP A 73 -9.66 -7.16 -14.88
CA ASP A 73 -10.72 -7.36 -15.89
C ASP A 73 -11.40 -6.03 -16.22
N SER A 74 -11.72 -5.23 -15.20
CA SER A 74 -12.30 -3.89 -15.38
C SER A 74 -11.36 -2.93 -16.10
N ILE A 75 -10.06 -2.96 -15.79
CA ILE A 75 -9.06 -2.18 -16.52
C ILE A 75 -9.02 -2.63 -17.98
N SER A 76 -8.98 -3.94 -18.25
CA SER A 76 -8.93 -4.46 -19.63
C SER A 76 -10.17 -4.08 -20.43
N GLU A 77 -11.35 -4.06 -19.82
CA GLU A 77 -12.61 -3.67 -20.48
C GLU A 77 -12.64 -2.16 -20.78
N ASN A 78 -12.13 -1.33 -19.88
CA ASN A 78 -12.22 0.13 -19.98
C ASN A 78 -10.92 0.78 -20.46
N PHE A 79 -9.93 0.00 -20.90
CA PHE A 79 -8.63 0.51 -21.30
C PHE A 79 -8.71 1.24 -22.64
N ALA A 80 -8.38 2.53 -22.63
CA ALA A 80 -8.16 3.30 -23.86
C ALA A 80 -6.67 3.16 -24.27
N PRO A 81 -6.36 2.46 -25.37
CA PRO A 81 -4.97 2.31 -25.81
C PRO A 81 -4.40 3.66 -26.26
N TYR A 82 -3.20 3.96 -25.79
CA TYR A 82 -2.41 5.09 -26.27
C TYR A 82 -1.23 4.57 -27.08
N PHE A 83 -0.93 5.23 -28.19
CA PHE A 83 0.14 4.83 -29.10
C PHE A 83 1.19 5.93 -29.21
N ILE A 84 2.46 5.53 -29.23
CA ILE A 84 3.58 6.43 -29.52
C ILE A 84 3.88 6.33 -31.01
N LEU A 85 3.80 7.47 -31.71
CA LEU A 85 4.11 7.53 -33.12
C LEU A 85 5.61 7.36 -33.34
N LYS A 86 6.00 6.24 -33.95
CA LYS A 86 7.38 5.97 -34.37
C LYS A 86 7.48 6.15 -35.88
N LYS A 87 8.17 7.21 -36.33
CA LYS A 87 8.34 7.52 -37.76
C LYS A 87 8.98 6.37 -38.55
N GLN A 88 9.87 5.61 -37.93
CA GLN A 88 10.50 4.43 -38.53
C GLN A 88 9.48 3.33 -38.86
N VAL A 89 8.50 3.10 -37.97
CA VAL A 89 7.45 2.09 -38.20
C VAL A 89 6.56 2.52 -39.36
N VAL A 90 6.26 3.81 -39.48
CA VAL A 90 5.49 4.34 -40.61
C VAL A 90 6.21 4.07 -41.94
N GLN A 91 7.52 4.35 -42.01
CA GLN A 91 8.31 4.12 -43.23
C GLN A 91 8.37 2.62 -43.59
N GLN A 92 8.56 1.75 -42.60
CA GLN A 92 8.60 0.31 -42.81
C GLN A 92 7.27 -0.23 -43.34
N VAL A 93 6.16 0.15 -42.70
CA VAL A 93 4.81 -0.29 -43.10
C VAL A 93 4.46 0.24 -44.49
N GLN A 94 4.87 1.47 -44.84
CA GLN A 94 4.67 2.01 -46.18
C GLN A 94 5.43 1.23 -47.25
N ALA A 95 6.70 0.89 -47.00
CA ALA A 95 7.50 0.10 -47.93
C ALA A 95 6.91 -1.31 -48.12
N GLU A 96 6.53 -1.98 -47.02
CA GLU A 96 5.91 -3.30 -47.05
C GLU A 96 4.53 -3.27 -47.74
N ALA A 97 3.75 -2.21 -47.55
CA ALA A 97 2.46 -2.04 -48.23
C ALA A 97 2.62 -1.92 -49.74
N ILE A 98 3.60 -1.14 -50.22
CA ILE A 98 3.88 -0.98 -51.66
C ILE A 98 4.28 -2.33 -52.26
N GLU A 99 5.21 -3.05 -51.62
CA GLU A 99 5.64 -4.37 -52.10
C GLU A 99 4.47 -5.37 -52.16
N ASN A 100 3.63 -5.39 -51.13
CA ASN A 100 2.45 -6.25 -51.11
C ASN A 100 1.44 -5.90 -52.20
N ILE A 101 1.23 -4.62 -52.48
CA ILE A 101 0.35 -4.16 -53.56
C ILE A 101 0.92 -4.60 -54.91
N ASP A 102 2.22 -4.38 -55.16
CA ASP A 102 2.87 -4.77 -56.41
C ASP A 102 2.79 -6.28 -56.65
N ARG A 103 2.99 -7.07 -55.59
CA ARG A 103 2.84 -8.53 -55.62
C ARG A 103 1.40 -8.94 -55.98
N ILE A 104 0.41 -8.39 -55.28
CA ILE A 104 -1.01 -8.68 -55.56
C ILE A 104 -1.39 -8.27 -56.98
N PHE A 105 -0.90 -7.11 -57.44
CA PHE A 105 -1.18 -6.61 -58.78
C PHE A 105 -0.60 -7.52 -59.85
N LYS A 106 0.64 -7.99 -59.65
CA LYS A 106 1.28 -8.97 -60.55
C LYS A 106 0.52 -10.30 -60.56
N GLU A 107 0.21 -10.86 -59.40
CA GLU A 107 -0.56 -12.11 -59.28
C GLU A 107 -1.93 -12.00 -59.99
N LYS A 108 -2.66 -10.90 -59.78
CA LYS A 108 -3.98 -10.68 -60.39
C LYS A 108 -3.90 -10.40 -61.90
N LYS A 109 -2.81 -9.79 -62.37
CA LYS A 109 -2.53 -9.58 -63.80
C LYS A 109 -2.25 -10.90 -64.50
N GLU A 110 -1.41 -11.74 -63.91
CA GLU A 110 -1.10 -13.08 -64.42
C GLU A 110 -2.32 -13.99 -64.41
N ALA A 111 -3.22 -13.82 -63.42
CA ALA A 111 -4.50 -14.51 -63.35
C ALA A 111 -5.58 -13.95 -64.32
N GLY A 112 -5.28 -12.96 -65.17
CA GLY A 112 -6.21 -12.44 -66.19
C GLY A 112 -7.46 -11.75 -65.63
N VAL A 113 -7.46 -11.39 -64.34
CA VAL A 113 -8.63 -10.83 -63.65
C VAL A 113 -9.02 -9.48 -64.24
N PHE A 114 -8.06 -8.62 -64.57
CA PHE A 114 -8.33 -7.30 -65.13
C PHE A 114 -8.95 -7.37 -66.53
N THR A 115 -8.57 -8.34 -67.36
CA THR A 115 -9.16 -8.56 -68.69
C THR A 115 -10.56 -9.18 -68.62
N ALA A 116 -10.90 -9.88 -67.54
CA ALA A 116 -12.25 -10.42 -67.34
C ALA A 116 -13.29 -9.35 -66.97
N ILE A 117 -12.85 -8.19 -66.46
CA ILE A 117 -13.72 -7.09 -66.00
C ILE A 117 -13.95 -6.04 -67.10
N LEU A 118 -12.99 -5.87 -68.01
CA LEU A 118 -13.03 -4.90 -69.12
C LEU A 118 -14.05 -5.14 -70.26
N PRO A 119 -14.61 -6.34 -70.53
CA PRO A 119 -15.52 -6.53 -71.66
C PRO A 119 -16.81 -5.70 -71.58
N ASN A 120 -17.21 -5.29 -70.37
CA ASN A 120 -18.46 -4.54 -70.12
C ASN A 120 -18.26 -3.03 -69.91
N LEU A 121 -17.07 -2.48 -70.16
CA LEU A 121 -16.79 -1.06 -69.92
C LEU A 121 -16.81 -0.18 -71.19
N PHE A 122 -17.01 -0.78 -72.37
CA PHE A 122 -17.07 -0.11 -73.68
C PHE A 122 -18.31 -0.54 -74.48
N LEU A 123 -19.50 -0.44 -73.88
CA LEU A 123 -20.78 -0.34 -74.58
C LEU A 123 -21.39 1.04 -74.37
#